data_AF-A0A957RWH4-F1
#
_entry.id   AF-A0A957RWH4-F1
#
_cell.length_a   1.000
_cell.length_b   1.000
_cell.length_c   1.000
_cell.angle_alpha   90.00
_cell.angle_beta   90.00
_cell.angle_gamma   90.00
#
_symmetry.space_group_name_H-M   'P 1'
#
loop_
_entity.id
_entity.type
_entity.pdbx_description
1 polymer ?
#
loop_
_entity_poly.entity_id
_entity_poly.type
_entity_poly.pdbx_seq_one_letter_code
_entity_poly.pdbx_strand_id
1 'polypeptide(L)'
;LLKPGGVLLTNFWSTDFYFADGLDMGTGAPLYMHWFFTPIQVENLLLGLGLARSDYALSVYGNLLAKTAFFMNLPARELTPAERETRDPGQPLLICARVVRPLHWDSPAPPEVEPRWLPAGPPLHINPVTGHFGDAYLR
;
A
#
# COMPACT_ATOMS: atom_id res chain seq x y z
N LEU A 1 -13.44 -3.50 18.67
CA LEU A 1 -13.16 -2.04 18.56
C LEU A 1 -14.29 -1.27 17.87
N LEU A 2 -14.81 -1.69 16.70
CA LEU A 2 -15.97 -1.02 16.07
C LEU A 2 -17.29 -1.57 16.63
N LYS A 3 -18.24 -0.69 16.96
CA LYS A 3 -19.65 -1.07 17.20
C LYS A 3 -20.34 -1.42 15.86
N PRO A 4 -21.45 -2.17 15.86
CA PRO A 4 -22.28 -2.34 14.67
C PRO A 4 -22.63 -1.00 14.03
N GLY A 5 -22.47 -0.88 12.71
CA GLY A 5 -22.62 0.39 11.96
C GLY A 5 -21.44 1.36 12.10
N GLY A 6 -20.43 1.05 12.93
CA GLY A 6 -19.21 1.85 13.06
C GLY A 6 -18.38 1.84 11.78
N VAL A 7 -17.63 2.92 11.55
CA VAL A 7 -16.88 3.13 10.30
C VAL A 7 -15.38 3.11 10.58
N LEU A 8 -14.64 2.34 9.78
CA LEU A 8 -13.19 2.43 9.65
C LEU A 8 -12.86 3.26 8.40
N LEU A 9 -12.04 4.28 8.59
CA LEU A 9 -11.38 5.00 7.50
C LEU A 9 -9.91 4.62 7.55
N THR A 10 -9.41 4.06 6.45
CA THR A 10 -8.00 3.68 6.34
C THR A 10 -7.49 3.93 4.93
N ASN A 11 -6.18 4.05 4.81
CA ASN A 11 -5.50 4.15 3.54
C ASN A 11 -4.50 3.01 3.35
N PHE A 12 -4.22 2.70 2.09
CA PHE A 12 -3.21 1.74 1.66
C PHE A 12 -2.34 2.43 0.60
N TRP A 13 -1.03 2.27 0.72
CA TRP A 13 -0.08 2.73 -0.28
C TRP A 13 -0.13 1.80 -1.48
N SER A 14 -0.02 2.33 -2.69
CA SER A 14 -0.03 1.53 -3.91
C SER A 14 1.33 1.50 -4.60
N THR A 15 1.56 0.45 -5.38
CA THR A 15 2.91 0.06 -5.81
C THR A 15 3.47 0.98 -6.88
N ASP A 16 4.76 1.32 -6.72
CA ASP A 16 5.68 1.54 -7.84
C ASP A 16 6.95 0.70 -7.75
N PHE A 17 7.37 0.32 -6.53
CA PHE A 17 8.56 -0.49 -6.28
C PHE A 17 8.42 -1.19 -4.90
N TYR A 18 8.79 -2.47 -4.77
CA TYR A 18 8.65 -3.26 -3.53
C TYR A 18 9.91 -4.06 -3.20
N PHE A 19 10.48 -3.85 -2.01
CA PHE A 19 11.60 -4.62 -1.46
C PHE A 19 11.08 -5.84 -0.67
N ALA A 20 10.83 -6.96 -1.37
CA ALA A 20 10.23 -8.16 -0.77
C ALA A 20 11.00 -8.72 0.42
N ASP A 21 12.33 -8.67 0.37
CA ASP A 21 13.22 -9.18 1.42
C ASP A 21 13.60 -8.13 2.47
N GLY A 22 13.04 -6.91 2.37
CA GLY A 22 13.46 -5.77 3.17
C GLY A 22 14.73 -5.09 2.63
N LEU A 23 15.05 -3.95 3.24
CA LEU A 23 16.13 -3.05 2.83
C LEU A 23 17.05 -2.75 4.01
N ASP A 24 18.31 -3.14 3.93
CA ASP A 24 19.31 -2.75 4.93
C ASP A 24 19.88 -1.36 4.60
N MET A 25 19.56 -0.40 5.46
CA MET A 25 20.00 0.99 5.36
C MET A 25 21.24 1.28 6.22
N GLY A 26 21.84 0.27 6.86
CA GLY A 26 22.92 0.43 7.82
C GLY A 26 22.47 1.02 9.17
N THR A 27 21.16 0.99 9.47
CA THR A 27 20.55 1.60 10.66
C THR A 27 20.36 0.63 11.83
N GLY A 28 20.96 -0.57 11.77
CA GLY A 28 20.91 -1.58 12.83
C GLY A 28 19.77 -2.59 12.75
N ALA A 29 18.83 -2.41 11.83
CA ALA A 29 17.82 -3.40 11.45
C ALA A 29 17.32 -3.12 10.02
N PRO A 30 16.90 -4.16 9.26
CA PRO A 30 16.34 -3.95 7.93
C PRO A 30 15.01 -3.19 7.99
N LEU A 31 14.84 -2.23 7.07
CA LEU A 31 13.58 -1.59 6.78
C LEU A 31 12.76 -2.52 5.88
N TYR A 32 11.68 -3.08 6.42
CA TYR A 32 10.72 -3.81 5.62
C TYR A 32 9.58 -2.89 5.21
N MET A 33 9.35 -2.76 3.90
CA MET A 33 8.21 -2.00 3.37
C MET A 33 6.98 -2.90 3.37
N HIS A 34 6.30 -3.03 4.51
CA HIS A 34 5.40 -4.16 4.68
C HIS A 34 4.15 -4.17 3.81
N TRP A 35 3.61 -3.04 3.33
CA TRP A 35 2.22 -3.00 2.86
C TRP A 35 1.99 -2.08 1.65
N PHE A 36 2.41 -2.54 0.47
CA PHE A 36 1.89 -2.02 -0.80
C PHE A 36 0.75 -2.88 -1.30
N PHE A 37 -0.32 -2.22 -1.75
CA PHE A 37 -1.52 -2.85 -2.24
C PHE A 37 -1.88 -2.35 -3.64
N THR A 38 -2.40 -3.24 -4.46
CA THR A 38 -3.22 -2.88 -5.61
C THR A 38 -4.68 -2.70 -5.17
N PRO A 39 -5.49 -1.92 -5.89
CA PRO A 39 -6.92 -1.78 -5.56
C PRO A 39 -7.64 -3.14 -5.46
N ILE A 40 -7.29 -4.09 -6.34
CA ILE A 40 -7.89 -5.43 -6.33
C ILE A 40 -7.44 -6.27 -5.12
N GLN A 41 -6.21 -6.11 -4.62
CA GLN A 41 -5.78 -6.76 -3.38
C GLN A 41 -6.55 -6.24 -2.17
N VAL A 42 -6.82 -4.93 -2.10
CA VAL A 42 -7.67 -4.36 -1.04
C VAL A 42 -9.10 -4.88 -1.16
N GLU A 43 -9.67 -4.92 -2.37
CA GLU A 43 -11.01 -5.47 -2.57
C GLU A 43 -11.08 -6.96 -2.16
N ASN A 44 -10.12 -7.77 -2.58
CA ASN A 44 -10.04 -9.18 -2.21
C ASN A 44 -9.85 -9.38 -0.70
N LEU A 45 -9.06 -8.53 -0.04
CA LEU A 45 -8.92 -8.55 1.42
C LEU A 45 -10.26 -8.32 2.11
N LEU A 46 -11.01 -7.28 1.69
CA LEU A 46 -12.29 -6.95 2.29
C LEU A 46 -13.34 -8.04 2.05
N LEU A 47 -13.41 -8.58 0.83
CA LEU A 47 -14.28 -9.71 0.50
C LEU A 47 -13.89 -10.97 1.29
N GLY A 48 -12.59 -11.23 1.47
CA GLY A 48 -12.06 -12.35 2.24
C GLY A 48 -12.38 -12.26 3.74
N LEU A 49 -12.62 -11.05 4.26
CA LEU A 49 -13.13 -10.81 5.61
C LEU A 49 -14.66 -10.98 5.72
N GLY A 50 -15.32 -11.45 4.67
CA GLY A 50 -16.77 -11.68 4.64
C GLY A 50 -17.61 -10.41 4.52
N LEU A 51 -17.01 -9.28 4.13
CA LEU A 51 -17.75 -8.04 3.86
C LEU A 51 -18.38 -8.09 2.47
N ALA A 52 -19.60 -7.57 2.34
CA ALA A 52 -20.23 -7.33 1.05
C ALA A 52 -19.76 -6.00 0.46
N ARG A 53 -19.90 -5.83 -0.87
CA ARG A 53 -19.59 -4.55 -1.55
C ARG A 53 -20.44 -3.37 -1.07
N SER A 54 -21.58 -3.62 -0.43
CA SER A 54 -22.39 -2.60 0.23
C SER A 54 -21.75 -2.06 1.52
N ASP A 55 -20.83 -2.82 2.11
CA ASP A 55 -20.26 -2.53 3.42
C ASP A 55 -19.00 -1.65 3.30
N TYR A 56 -18.50 -1.40 2.10
CA TYR A 56 -17.35 -0.55 1.90
C TYR A 56 -17.40 0.26 0.60
N ALA A 57 -16.60 1.33 0.58
CA ALA A 57 -16.31 2.07 -0.63
C ALA A 57 -14.79 2.26 -0.74
N LEU A 58 -14.27 2.01 -1.95
CA LEU A 58 -12.87 2.26 -2.28
C LEU A 58 -12.77 3.52 -3.15
N SER A 59 -11.83 4.39 -2.83
CA SER A 59 -11.44 5.53 -3.65
C SER A 59 -9.95 5.46 -3.90
N VAL A 60 -9.56 5.43 -5.18
CA VAL A 60 -8.15 5.38 -5.59
C VAL A 60 -7.74 6.75 -6.08
N TYR A 61 -6.59 7.21 -5.60
CA TYR A 61 -5.96 8.47 -5.97
C TYR A 61 -4.57 8.20 -6.51
N GLY A 62 -4.12 9.07 -7.40
CA GLY A 62 -2.83 8.94 -8.06
C GLY A 62 -2.96 9.09 -9.57
N ASN A 63 -1.96 9.74 -10.13
CA ASN A 63 -1.74 9.81 -11.56
C ASN A 63 -0.24 9.97 -11.83
N LEU A 64 0.19 9.67 -13.05
CA LEU A 64 1.58 9.69 -13.46
C LEU A 64 2.21 11.09 -13.28
N LEU A 65 1.42 12.14 -13.55
CA LEU A 65 1.89 13.52 -13.46
C LEU A 65 2.15 13.92 -12.01
N ALA A 66 1.23 13.62 -11.09
CA ALA A 66 1.37 13.91 -9.65
C ALA A 66 2.54 13.15 -9.04
N LYS A 67 2.74 11.89 -9.44
CA LYS A 67 3.92 11.09 -9.06
C LYS A 67 5.22 11.70 -9.57
N THR A 68 5.27 12.05 -10.85
CA THR A 68 6.45 12.67 -11.46
C THR A 68 6.77 14.02 -10.81
N ALA A 69 5.74 14.84 -10.57
CA ALA A 69 5.86 16.12 -9.89
C ALA A 69 6.45 15.95 -8.47
N PHE A 70 5.99 14.95 -7.73
CA PHE A 70 6.55 14.61 -6.42
C PHE A 70 8.05 14.25 -6.52
N PHE A 71 8.45 13.37 -7.46
CA PHE A 71 9.86 13.03 -7.65
C PHE A 71 10.74 14.19 -8.09
N MET A 72 10.16 15.16 -8.81
CA MET A 72 10.85 16.39 -9.20
C MET A 72 10.82 17.48 -8.12
N ASN A 73 10.26 17.18 -6.94
CA ASN A 73 10.11 18.13 -5.85
C ASN A 73 9.29 19.39 -6.24
N LEU A 74 8.37 19.22 -7.20
CA LEU A 74 7.47 20.28 -7.65
C LEU A 74 6.34 20.48 -6.63
N PRO A 75 6.07 21.71 -6.19
CA PRO A 75 5.00 21.95 -5.24
C PRO A 75 3.62 21.79 -5.90
N ALA A 76 2.65 21.25 -5.16
CA ALA A 76 1.31 20.93 -5.68
C ALA A 76 0.53 22.15 -6.25
N ARG A 77 0.92 23.38 -5.91
CA ARG A 77 0.32 24.61 -6.46
C ARG A 77 0.66 24.84 -7.94
N GLU A 78 1.72 24.21 -8.45
CA GLU A 78 2.10 24.25 -9.86
C GLU A 78 1.21 23.33 -10.72
N LEU A 79 0.49 22.40 -10.08
CA LEU A 79 -0.50 21.56 -10.74
C LEU A 79 -1.87 22.26 -10.70
N THR A 80 -2.52 22.33 -11.85
CA THR A 80 -3.92 22.74 -11.94
C THR A 80 -4.82 21.76 -11.19
N PRO A 81 -6.03 22.18 -10.78
CA PRO A 81 -7.00 21.26 -10.17
C PRO A 81 -7.28 20.02 -11.03
N ALA A 82 -7.40 20.18 -12.35
CA ALA A 82 -7.63 19.06 -13.26
C ALA A 82 -6.47 18.05 -13.24
N GLU A 83 -5.22 18.52 -13.25
CA GLU A 83 -4.03 17.68 -13.18
C GLU A 83 -3.90 16.94 -11.83
N ARG A 84 -4.31 17.59 -10.73
CA ARG A 84 -4.31 16.95 -9.39
C ARG A 84 -5.40 15.90 -9.23
N GLU A 85 -6.59 16.17 -9.76
CA GLU A 85 -7.77 15.32 -9.58
C GLU A 85 -7.88 14.21 -10.62
N THR A 86 -7.11 14.28 -11.70
CA THR A 86 -7.01 13.19 -12.69
C THR A 86 -6.55 11.90 -11.99
N ARG A 87 -7.16 10.78 -12.37
CA ARG A 87 -6.82 9.45 -11.85
C ARG A 87 -6.36 8.58 -13.01
N ASP A 88 -5.11 8.15 -12.97
CA ASP A 88 -4.60 7.21 -13.96
C ASP A 88 -4.74 5.78 -13.41
N PRO A 89 -5.56 4.91 -14.03
CA PRO A 89 -5.76 3.54 -13.55
C PRO A 89 -4.47 2.73 -13.46
N GLY A 90 -3.47 3.06 -14.29
CA GLY A 90 -2.15 2.43 -14.31
C GLY A 90 -1.14 3.01 -13.32
N GLN A 91 -1.47 4.06 -12.57
CA GLN A 91 -0.58 4.69 -11.59
C GLN A 91 -1.35 5.02 -10.28
N PRO A 92 -1.94 4.03 -9.61
CA PRO A 92 -2.49 4.24 -8.28
C PRO A 92 -1.36 4.60 -7.31
N LEU A 93 -1.57 5.59 -6.45
CA LEU A 93 -0.61 5.99 -5.41
C LEU A 93 -1.18 5.77 -4.02
N LEU A 94 -2.47 6.04 -3.84
CA LEU A 94 -3.16 5.94 -2.56
C LEU A 94 -4.55 5.31 -2.75
N ILE A 95 -4.83 4.27 -1.99
CA ILE A 95 -6.14 3.61 -1.97
C ILE A 95 -6.78 3.93 -0.62
N CYS A 96 -7.90 4.64 -0.63
CA CYS A 96 -8.69 4.95 0.55
C CYS A 96 -9.86 3.98 0.66
N ALA A 97 -10.01 3.36 1.82
CA ALA A 97 -11.16 2.51 2.13
C ALA A 97 -12.00 3.14 3.23
N ARG A 98 -13.30 3.25 2.98
CA ARG A 98 -14.32 3.48 3.99
C ARG A 98 -15.07 2.19 4.20
N VAL A 99 -14.91 1.57 5.37
CA VAL A 99 -15.54 0.28 5.70
C VAL A 99 -16.53 0.48 6.83
N VAL A 100 -17.77 0.03 6.66
CA VAL A 100 -18.83 0.02 7.66
C VAL A 100 -18.88 -1.38 8.25
N ARG A 101 -18.88 -1.51 9.58
CA ARG A 101 -19.07 -2.79 10.25
C ARG A 101 -20.54 -3.25 10.12
N PRO A 102 -20.84 -4.37 9.44
CA PRO A 102 -22.20 -4.92 9.39
C PRO A 102 -22.71 -5.36 10.76
N LEU A 103 -24.04 -5.44 10.91
CA LEU A 103 -24.69 -5.76 12.19
C LEU A 103 -24.32 -7.14 12.73
N HIS A 104 -24.27 -8.12 11.82
CA HIS A 104 -23.98 -9.52 12.10
C HIS A 104 -22.58 -9.94 11.65
N TRP A 105 -21.66 -8.96 11.52
CA TRP A 105 -20.30 -9.26 11.11
C TRP A 105 -19.50 -9.88 12.26
N ASP A 106 -19.11 -11.11 12.03
CA ASP A 106 -18.33 -11.95 12.92
C ASP A 106 -17.26 -12.68 12.11
N SER A 107 -16.19 -11.95 11.75
CA SER A 107 -15.02 -12.52 11.10
C SER A 107 -14.05 -12.97 12.20
N PRO A 108 -13.58 -14.23 12.19
CA PRO A 108 -12.55 -14.66 13.12
C PRO A 108 -11.28 -13.84 12.86
N ALA A 109 -10.56 -13.52 13.94
CA ALA A 109 -9.23 -12.96 13.80
C ALA A 109 -8.32 -13.99 13.10
N PRO A 110 -7.47 -13.57 12.14
CA PRO A 110 -6.49 -14.47 11.58
C PRO A 110 -5.56 -14.98 12.69
N PRO A 111 -5.11 -16.25 12.64
CA PRO A 111 -4.21 -16.79 13.63
C PRO A 111 -2.89 -16.00 13.63
N GLU A 112 -2.37 -15.67 14.82
CA GLU A 112 -1.02 -15.13 14.96
C GLU A 112 -0.02 -16.25 14.65
N VAL A 113 0.99 -15.95 13.82
CA VAL A 113 2.03 -16.89 13.42
C VAL A 113 3.37 -16.36 13.94
N GLU A 114 4.14 -17.21 14.62
CA GLU A 114 5.52 -16.93 15.04
C GLU A 114 6.53 -17.68 14.15
N PRO A 115 7.60 -17.03 13.64
CA PRO A 115 7.88 -15.60 13.76
C PRO A 115 6.82 -14.76 13.05
N ARG A 116 6.53 -13.57 13.59
CA ARG A 116 5.71 -12.55 12.93
C ARG A 116 6.33 -12.23 11.57
N TRP A 117 5.87 -12.93 10.53
CA TRP A 117 6.28 -12.91 9.12
C TRP A 117 7.63 -12.20 8.84
N LEU A 118 8.66 -12.98 8.54
CA LEU A 118 9.91 -12.48 7.94
C LEU A 118 10.06 -13.10 6.55
N PRO A 119 10.59 -12.36 5.56
CA PRO A 119 11.01 -12.94 4.29
C PRO A 119 12.03 -14.06 4.51
N ALA A 120 12.05 -15.06 3.63
CA ALA A 120 12.94 -16.21 3.76
C ALA A 120 14.42 -15.88 3.48
N GLY A 121 14.71 -14.73 2.88
CA GLY A 121 16.03 -14.32 2.44
C GLY A 121 16.66 -13.18 3.26
N PRO A 122 17.96 -12.92 3.10
CA PRO A 122 18.61 -11.75 3.68
C PRO A 122 18.09 -10.47 3.01
N PRO A 123 18.08 -9.33 3.73
CA PRO A 123 17.65 -8.06 3.19
C PRO A 123 18.55 -7.59 2.04
N LEU A 124 17.96 -6.77 1.18
CA LEU A 124 18.67 -6.15 0.07
C LEU A 124 19.61 -5.06 0.58
N HIS A 125 20.78 -4.98 -0.05
CA HIS A 125 21.79 -3.96 0.23
C HIS A 125 21.93 -3.05 -1.00
N ILE A 126 22.29 -1.78 -0.79
CA ILE A 126 22.60 -0.88 -1.89
C ILE A 126 23.79 -1.41 -2.69
N ASN A 127 23.70 -1.44 -4.02
CA ASN A 127 24.86 -1.78 -4.84
C ASN A 127 25.91 -0.67 -4.69
N PRO A 128 27.14 -0.96 -4.25
CA PRO A 128 28.15 0.07 -3.97
C PRO A 128 28.68 0.77 -5.23
N VAL A 129 28.44 0.20 -6.42
CA VAL A 129 28.90 0.73 -7.71
C VAL A 129 27.81 1.56 -8.38
N THR A 130 26.59 1.04 -8.44
CA THR A 130 25.48 1.70 -9.17
C THR A 130 24.62 2.59 -8.28
N GLY A 131 24.69 2.43 -6.96
CA GLY A 131 23.80 3.13 -6.02
C GLY A 131 22.33 2.73 -6.14
N HIS A 132 22.02 1.69 -6.93
CA HIS A 132 20.67 1.22 -7.18
C HIS A 132 20.35 -0.04 -6.37
N PHE A 133 19.06 -0.24 -6.11
CA PHE A 133 18.52 -1.45 -5.48
C PHE A 133 17.86 -2.40 -6.49
N GLY A 134 17.78 -2.01 -7.78
CA GLY A 134 17.05 -2.71 -8.84
C GLY A 134 17.68 -4.01 -9.33
N ASP A 135 18.98 -4.23 -9.06
CA ASP A 135 19.70 -5.45 -9.45
C ASP A 135 19.23 -6.69 -8.66
N ALA A 136 18.39 -6.49 -7.63
CA ALA A 136 17.81 -7.55 -6.80
C ALA A 136 16.99 -8.59 -7.60
N TYR A 137 16.35 -8.20 -8.71
CA TYR A 137 15.55 -9.11 -9.55
C TYR A 137 16.37 -9.95 -10.54
N LEU A 138 17.70 -9.73 -10.63
CA LEU A 138 18.59 -10.53 -11.47
C LEU A 138 19.08 -11.81 -10.78
N ARG A 139 18.63 -12.06 -9.54
CA ARG A 139 18.96 -13.26 -8.75
C ARG A 139 17.93 -14.37 -8.95
#